data_AF-A0A3C2B4X4-F1
#
_entry.id   AF-A0A3C2B4X4-F1
#
_cell.length_a   1.000
_cell.length_b   1.000
_cell.length_c   1.000
_cell.angle_alpha   90.00
_cell.angle_beta   90.00
_cell.angle_gamma   90.00
#
_symmetry.space_group_name_H-M   'P 1'
#
loop_
_entity.id
_entity.type
_entity.pdbx_description
1 polymer ?
#
loop_
_entity_poly.entity_id
_entity_poly.type
_entity_poly.pdbx_seq_one_letter_code
_entity_poly.pdbx_strand_id
1 'polypeptide(L)'
;LIDMPPGTSDIQMGLARMLPRADVLIVTTPAKAAQQVAARAADMARKGYLRVAGVIENMGPSTAADGTVTAMFGSGGGEALAASIGVPLLA
;
A
#
# COMPACT_ATOMS: atom_id res chain seq x y z
N LEU A 1 9.02 -12.90 -2.28
CA LEU A 1 7.91 -12.02 -1.84
C LEU A 1 7.48 -12.50 -0.46
N ILE A 2 7.23 -11.61 0.49
CA ILE A 2 6.75 -11.96 1.84
C ILE A 2 5.43 -11.24 2.04
N ASP A 3 4.38 -11.97 2.41
CA ASP A 3 3.12 -11.37 2.83
C ASP A 3 3.21 -11.02 4.31
N MET A 4 3.03 -9.75 4.60
CA MET A 4 3.18 -9.21 5.95
C MET A 4 1.82 -9.24 6.65
N PRO A 5 1.77 -9.60 7.94
CA PRO A 5 0.53 -9.43 8.69
C PRO A 5 0.11 -7.94 8.65
N PRO A 6 -1.20 -7.67 8.58
CA PRO A 6 -1.70 -6.31 8.46
C PRO A 6 -1.31 -5.46 9.68
N GLY A 7 -1.12 -4.17 9.47
CA GLY A 7 -0.92 -3.19 10.53
C GLY A 7 0.54 -2.79 10.75
N THR A 8 0.87 -2.52 12.01
CA THR A 8 2.05 -1.75 12.47
C THR A 8 2.79 -2.47 13.60
N SER A 9 2.73 -3.81 13.63
CA SER A 9 3.19 -4.64 14.76
C SER A 9 4.71 -4.78 14.84
N ASP A 10 5.22 -5.11 16.04
CA ASP A 10 6.62 -5.47 16.33
C ASP A 10 7.18 -6.56 15.40
N ILE A 11 6.33 -7.45 14.88
CA ILE A 11 6.73 -8.49 13.90
C ILE A 11 7.33 -7.84 12.65
N GLN A 12 6.76 -6.73 12.17
CA GLN A 12 7.26 -6.02 11.00
C GLN A 12 8.63 -5.39 11.26
N MET A 13 8.82 -4.82 12.45
CA MET A 13 10.11 -4.25 12.86
C MET A 13 11.19 -5.32 13.01
N GLY A 14 10.82 -6.50 13.54
CA GLY A 14 11.71 -7.65 13.61
C GLY A 14 12.18 -8.08 12.22
N LEU A 15 11.24 -8.21 11.27
CA LEU A 15 11.58 -8.61 9.90
C LEU A 15 12.45 -7.56 9.19
N ALA A 16 12.17 -6.27 9.39
CA ALA A 16 12.98 -5.18 8.83
C ALA A 16 14.45 -5.28 9.23
N ARG A 17 14.73 -5.67 10.48
CA ARG A 17 16.10 -5.89 10.98
C ARG A 17 16.75 -7.14 10.39
N MET A 18 15.97 -8.18 10.12
CA MET A 18 16.47 -9.43 9.51
C MET A 18 16.74 -9.28 8.01
N LEU A 19 15.99 -8.40 7.34
CA LEU A 19 16.03 -8.20 5.89
C LEU A 19 16.32 -6.72 5.53
N PRO A 20 17.50 -6.18 5.89
CA PRO A 20 17.82 -4.76 5.73
C PRO A 20 17.95 -4.28 4.28
N ARG A 21 17.93 -5.21 3.30
CA ARG A 21 17.99 -4.92 1.86
C ARG A 21 16.67 -5.16 1.14
N ALA A 22 15.60 -5.49 1.87
CA ALA A 22 14.30 -5.69 1.27
C ALA A 22 13.62 -4.34 0.97
N ASP A 23 12.87 -4.31 -0.12
CA ASP A 23 11.95 -3.23 -0.46
C ASP A 23 10.53 -3.58 0.01
N VAL A 24 9.75 -2.57 0.37
CA VAL A 24 8.36 -2.68 0.82
C VAL A 24 7.41 -2.16 -0.24
N LEU A 25 6.37 -2.94 -0.53
CA LEU A 25 5.22 -2.51 -1.34
C LEU A 25 4.05 -2.21 -0.41
N ILE A 26 3.43 -1.04 -0.60
CA ILE A 26 2.26 -0.64 0.19
C ILE A 26 1.01 -0.93 -0.62
N VAL A 27 0.17 -1.85 -0.14
CA VAL A 27 -1.11 -2.17 -0.77
C VAL A 27 -2.21 -1.42 -0.03
N THR A 28 -3.07 -0.73 -0.77
CA THR A 28 -4.23 0.00 -0.21
C THR A 28 -5.49 -0.24 -1.05
N THR A 29 -6.61 0.37 -0.66
CA THR A 29 -7.84 0.42 -1.46
C THR A 29 -8.27 1.87 -1.63
N PRO A 30 -9.19 2.19 -2.56
CA PRO A 30 -9.57 3.59 -2.79
C PRO A 30 -10.21 4.27 -1.58
N ALA A 31 -10.73 3.50 -0.62
CA ALA A 31 -11.34 4.03 0.59
C ALA A 31 -10.35 4.85 1.44
N LYS A 32 -10.74 6.07 1.81
CA LYS A 32 -9.90 6.99 2.59
C LYS A 32 -9.39 6.39 3.91
N ALA A 33 -10.19 5.56 4.57
CA ALA A 33 -9.78 4.87 5.80
C ALA A 33 -8.63 3.89 5.54
N ALA A 34 -8.63 3.17 4.42
CA ALA A 34 -7.55 2.25 4.05
C ALA A 34 -6.26 3.01 3.72
N GLN A 35 -6.36 4.15 3.05
CA GLN A 35 -5.22 5.02 2.77
C GLN A 35 -4.54 5.49 4.07
N GLN A 36 -5.32 5.87 5.09
CA GLN A 36 -4.78 6.31 6.39
C GLN A 36 -4.00 5.20 7.10
N VAL A 37 -4.47 3.95 7.02
CA VAL A 37 -3.74 2.80 7.58
C VAL A 37 -2.47 2.52 6.78
N ALA A 38 -2.56 2.55 5.46
CA ALA A 38 -1.42 2.33 4.56
C ALA A 38 -0.32 3.40 4.71
N ALA A 39 -0.69 4.67 4.94
CA ALA A 39 0.25 5.75 5.24
C ALA A 39 1.06 5.47 6.52
N ARG A 40 0.40 4.97 7.58
CA ARG A 40 1.09 4.59 8.82
C ARG A 40 2.06 3.43 8.62
N ALA A 41 1.70 2.46 7.78
CA ALA A 41 2.60 1.36 7.43
C ALA A 41 3.84 1.86 6.65
N ALA A 42 3.66 2.80 5.71
CA ALA A 42 4.77 3.42 4.99
C ALA A 42 5.73 4.18 5.93
N ASP A 43 5.19 4.94 6.89
CA ASP A 43 6.00 5.64 7.89
C ASP A 43 6.80 4.67 8.76
N MET A 44 6.22 3.52 9.11
CA MET A 44 6.93 2.49 9.88
C MET A 44 8.02 1.80 9.09
N ALA A 45 7.77 1.47 7.82
CA ALA A 45 8.79 0.93 6.94
C ALA A 45 10.02 1.88 6.89
N ARG A 46 9.77 3.18 6.75
CA ARG A 46 10.83 4.22 6.78
C ARG A 46 11.58 4.26 8.11
N LYS A 47 10.87 4.21 9.25
CA LYS A 47 11.50 4.14 10.58
C LYS A 47 12.32 2.87 10.77
N GLY A 48 11.96 1.78 10.10
CA GLY A 48 12.72 0.53 10.03
C GLY A 48 13.85 0.53 9.02
N TYR A 49 14.16 1.68 8.39
CA TYR A 49 15.14 1.84 7.33
C TYR A 49 14.88 0.99 6.07
N LEU A 50 13.63 0.56 5.88
CA LEU A 50 13.21 -0.12 4.65
C LEU A 50 12.82 0.91 3.60
N ARG A 51 13.21 0.65 2.36
CA ARG A 51 12.79 1.46 1.21
C ARG A 51 11.37 1.07 0.81
N VAL A 52 10.49 2.06 0.70
CA VAL A 52 9.17 1.88 0.11
C VAL A 52 9.32 1.99 -1.41
N ALA A 53 9.09 0.89 -2.13
CA ALA A 53 9.22 0.83 -3.59
C ALA A 53 8.06 1.51 -4.31
N GLY A 54 6.86 1.49 -3.73
CA GLY A 54 5.69 2.14 -4.29
C GLY A 54 4.38 1.71 -3.61
N VAL A 55 3.28 2.26 -4.13
CA VAL A 55 1.91 1.95 -3.71
C VAL A 55 1.22 1.14 -4.80
N ILE A 56 0.33 0.23 -4.39
CA ILE A 56 -0.59 -0.50 -5.26
C ILE A 56 -2.02 -0.20 -4.77
N GLU A 57 -2.89 0.26 -5.67
CA GLU A 57 -4.34 0.36 -5.42
C GLU A 57 -5.02 -0.97 -5.76
N ASN A 58 -5.48 -1.68 -4.74
CA ASN A 58 -6.34 -2.85 -4.91
C ASN A 58 -7.81 -2.42 -4.88
N MET A 59 -8.71 -3.26 -5.44
CA MET A 59 -10.15 -3.02 -5.46
C MET A 59 -10.56 -1.70 -6.15
N GLY A 60 -9.81 -1.29 -7.16
CA GLY A 60 -10.20 -0.20 -8.06
C GLY A 60 -11.39 -0.55 -8.96
N PRO A 61 -11.68 0.25 -9.99
CA PRO A 61 -12.77 0.00 -10.93
C PRO A 61 -12.68 -1.40 -11.55
N SER A 62 -13.80 -2.11 -11.57
CA SER A 62 -13.91 -3.42 -12.21
C SER A 62 -14.80 -3.33 -13.45
N THR A 63 -14.45 -4.08 -14.49
CA THR A 63 -15.22 -4.14 -15.74
C THR A 63 -15.99 -5.46 -15.76
N ALA A 64 -17.31 -5.39 -15.85
CA ALA A 64 -18.17 -6.57 -16.01
C ALA A 64 -18.04 -7.15 -17.42
N ALA A 65 -18.55 -8.36 -17.63
CA ALA A 65 -18.45 -9.07 -18.91
C ALA A 65 -19.15 -8.35 -20.08
N ASP A 66 -20.11 -7.47 -19.77
CA ASP A 66 -20.84 -6.64 -20.74
C ASP A 66 -20.14 -5.29 -21.04
N GLY A 67 -18.97 -5.05 -20.44
CA GLY A 67 -18.21 -3.80 -20.59
C GLY A 67 -18.59 -2.71 -19.58
N THR A 68 -19.57 -2.94 -18.69
CA THR A 68 -19.93 -1.98 -17.65
C THR A 68 -18.80 -1.81 -16.65
N VAL A 69 -18.32 -0.58 -16.48
CA VAL A 69 -17.28 -0.26 -15.48
C VAL A 69 -17.94 0.21 -14.18
N THR A 70 -17.62 -0.45 -13.07
CA THR A 70 -18.14 -0.12 -11.74
C THR A 70 -17.00 0.13 -10.77
N ALA A 71 -17.00 1.31 -10.14
CA ALA A 71 -16.10 1.69 -9.07
C ALA A 71 -16.78 1.52 -7.70
N MET A 72 -17.08 0.28 -7.31
CA MET A 72 -17.83 -0.04 -6.08
C MET A 72 -17.18 0.56 -4.82
N PHE A 73 -15.85 0.61 -4.79
CA PHE A 73 -15.07 1.13 -3.67
C PHE A 73 -14.47 2.52 -3.94
N GLY A 74 -14.77 3.13 -5.09
CA GLY A 74 -14.12 4.33 -5.59
C GLY A 74 -12.87 4.03 -6.45
N SER A 75 -12.06 5.05 -6.64
CA SER A 75 -10.80 5.00 -7.42
C SER A 75 -9.89 6.17 -7.07
N GLY A 76 -8.58 6.02 -7.28
CA GLY A 76 -7.61 7.11 -7.17
C GLY A 76 -7.13 7.40 -5.74
N GLY A 77 -7.49 6.55 -4.78
CA GLY A 77 -7.02 6.64 -3.41
C GLY A 77 -5.56 6.23 -3.24
N GLY A 78 -5.10 5.23 -3.99
CA GLY A 78 -3.70 4.84 -4.07
C GLY A 78 -2.84 5.91 -4.70
N GLU A 79 -3.35 6.64 -5.70
CA GLU A 79 -2.63 7.77 -6.30
C GLU A 79 -2.47 8.92 -5.30
N ALA A 80 -3.55 9.26 -4.59
CA ALA A 80 -3.50 10.24 -3.51
C ALA A 80 -2.52 9.84 -2.41
N LEU A 81 -2.51 8.56 -2.01
CA LEU A 81 -1.55 8.03 -1.03
C LEU A 81 -0.11 8.11 -1.55
N ALA A 82 0.15 7.63 -2.77
CA ALA A 82 1.46 7.62 -3.41
C ALA A 82 2.07 9.03 -3.46
N ALA A 83 1.26 10.02 -3.89
CA ALA A 83 1.64 11.42 -3.87
C ALA A 83 1.93 11.93 -2.45
N SER A 84 1.08 11.60 -1.47
CA SER A 84 1.24 12.06 -0.09
C SER A 84 2.51 11.55 0.60
N ILE A 85 2.94 10.32 0.27
CA ILE A 85 4.17 9.76 0.83
C ILE A 85 5.37 9.94 -0.09
N GLY A 86 5.22 10.44 -1.32
CA GLY A 86 6.31 10.71 -2.24
C GLY A 86 6.95 9.46 -2.84
N VAL A 87 6.14 8.50 -3.28
CA VAL A 87 6.57 7.26 -3.96
C VAL A 87 5.71 7.04 -5.21
N PRO A 88 6.14 6.21 -6.19
CA PRO A 88 5.31 5.93 -7.36
C PRO A 88 4.07 5.08 -7.01
N LEU A 89 2.98 5.32 -7.73
CA LEU A 89 1.91 4.34 -7.89
C LEU A 89 2.37 3.31 -8.94
N LEU A 90 2.29 2.03 -8.61
CA LEU A 90 2.80 0.94 -9.44
C LEU A 90 1.71 0.18 -10.18
N ALA A 91 0.52 0.09 -9.56
CA ALA A 91 -0.67 -0.55 -10.10
C ALA A 91 -1.92 0.02 -9.42
#